data_AF-A0A973H5T7-F1
#
_entry.id   AF-A0A973H5T7-F1
#
_cell.length_a   1.000
_cell.length_b   1.000
_cell.length_c   1.000
_cell.angle_alpha   90.00
_cell.angle_beta   90.00
_cell.angle_gamma   90.00
#
_symmetry.space_group_name_H-M   'P 1'
#
loop_
_entity.id
_entity.type
_entity.pdbx_description
1 polymer ?
#
loop_
_entity_poly.entity_id
_entity_poly.type
_entity_poly.pdbx_seq_one_letter_code
_entity_poly.pdbx_strand_id
1 'polypeptide(L)'
;MTSPDTQAPRSGADILRIALRRNVGAMTRGTVLMGLYQAGETAFPIALGLIVEHALRHRSPGALGLSIAALAVIVTTVSLSWRYGMRVLQKANTSEAHRWRVRVAACGLQPVARDVDLKSGEVLTIATEDADQTADIIEVVPLLISSLVAVLVAAVALGLADLRLGLLVIAGTVAILSILSVLSKRIGDSTQEQQARVARAGAKVADLITGLRPLHGFGGNHAAFRSYRQVSTEARHQAVTVAKVNGAYAGAALALNALLAAAVTLTAGWLAFEGRITIGELVMAVGLAQFIIEPLKLFSEMPKYVMIARASAERL
;
A
#
# COMPACT_ATOMS: atom_id res chain seq x y z
N MET A 1 26.49 28.12 27.63
CA MET A 1 25.19 27.54 28.04
C MET A 1 24.19 27.88 26.96
N THR A 2 23.97 26.98 25.99
CA THR A 2 22.97 27.13 24.93
C THR A 2 21.61 26.81 25.54
N SER A 3 20.69 27.79 25.54
CA SER A 3 19.32 27.62 25.99
C SER A 3 18.69 26.37 25.35
N PRO A 4 17.96 25.54 26.13
CA PRO A 4 17.21 24.44 25.54
C PRO A 4 16.15 25.05 24.64
N ASP A 5 16.30 24.81 23.34
CA ASP A 5 15.39 25.18 22.28
C ASP A 5 14.01 24.59 22.64
N THR A 6 13.11 25.41 23.21
CA THR A 6 11.70 25.07 23.42
C THR A 6 11.03 24.99 22.05
N GLN A 7 11.30 23.90 21.34
CA GLN A 7 10.64 23.59 20.08
C GLN A 7 9.17 23.32 20.40
N ALA A 8 8.30 24.18 19.88
CA ALA A 8 6.85 23.97 19.90
C ALA A 8 6.54 22.53 19.42
N PRO A 9 5.51 21.87 19.99
CA PRO A 9 5.13 20.52 19.58
C PRO A 9 4.91 20.50 18.07
N ARG A 10 5.69 19.69 17.37
CA ARG A 10 5.59 19.54 15.91
C ARG A 10 4.35 18.74 15.61
N SER A 11 3.59 19.15 14.60
CA SER A 11 2.48 18.34 14.12
C SER A 11 3.01 17.05 13.46
N GLY A 12 2.22 15.97 13.46
CA GLY A 12 2.60 14.75 12.75
C GLY A 12 2.89 14.98 11.25
N ALA A 13 2.24 15.99 10.65
CA ALA A 13 2.53 16.41 9.27
C ALA A 13 3.94 17.00 9.10
N ASP A 14 4.47 17.70 10.11
CA ASP A 14 5.83 18.24 10.09
C ASP A 14 6.87 17.13 10.26
N ILE A 15 6.58 16.12 11.09
CA ILE A 15 7.44 14.94 11.27
C ILE A 15 7.53 14.17 9.95
N LEU A 16 6.40 13.93 9.28
CA LEU A 16 6.39 13.32 7.94
C LEU A 16 7.16 14.18 6.93
N ARG A 17 6.95 15.50 6.93
CA ARG A 17 7.67 16.42 6.03
C ARG A 17 9.19 16.36 6.26
N ILE A 18 9.64 16.25 7.51
CA ILE A 18 11.06 16.09 7.86
C ILE A 18 11.60 14.76 7.35
N ALA A 19 10.87 13.65 7.57
CA ALA A 19 11.26 12.32 7.10
C ALA A 19 11.41 12.31 5.57
N LEU A 20 10.43 12.89 4.86
CA LEU A 20 10.46 13.04 3.40
C LEU A 20 11.64 13.91 2.94
N ARG A 21 11.82 15.11 3.53
CA ARG A 21 12.90 16.05 3.15
C ARG A 21 14.29 15.47 3.36
N ARG A 22 14.51 14.71 4.42
CA ARG A 22 15.80 14.05 4.69
C ARG A 22 16.14 12.96 3.68
N ASN A 23 15.12 12.33 3.10
CA ASN A 23 15.28 11.18 2.22
C ASN A 23 14.98 11.48 0.76
N VAL A 24 14.82 12.75 0.36
CA VAL A 24 14.55 13.14 -1.03
C VAL A 24 15.54 12.50 -2.01
N GLY A 25 16.83 12.44 -1.69
CA GLY A 25 17.83 11.81 -2.57
C GLY A 25 17.70 10.29 -2.71
N ALA A 26 17.18 9.60 -1.68
CA ALA A 26 16.89 8.18 -1.76
C ALA A 26 15.53 7.92 -2.43
N MET A 27 14.52 8.71 -2.09
CA MET A 27 13.19 8.66 -2.67
C MET A 27 13.22 8.96 -4.17
N THR A 28 13.91 10.01 -4.62
CA THR A 28 14.04 10.33 -6.05
C THR A 28 14.68 9.19 -6.84
N ARG A 29 15.82 8.66 -6.37
CA ARG A 29 16.47 7.49 -6.98
C ARG A 29 15.56 6.26 -6.96
N GLY A 30 14.89 6.02 -5.84
CA GLY A 30 13.93 4.93 -5.69
C GLY A 30 12.76 5.09 -6.65
N THR A 31 12.14 6.26 -6.75
CA THR A 31 11.04 6.56 -7.67
C THR A 31 11.46 6.41 -9.13
N VAL A 32 12.67 6.84 -9.50
CA VAL A 32 13.17 6.65 -10.87
C VAL A 32 13.35 5.16 -11.18
N LEU A 33 13.99 4.41 -10.29
CA LEU A 33 14.19 2.96 -10.46
C LEU A 33 12.87 2.20 -10.44
N MET A 34 11.93 2.57 -9.58
CA MET A 34 10.61 1.95 -9.51
C MET A 34 9.72 2.34 -10.70
N GLY A 35 9.83 3.56 -11.20
CA GLY A 35 9.20 3.99 -12.44
C GLY A 35 9.75 3.23 -13.64
N LEU A 36 11.07 3.00 -13.69
CA LEU A 36 11.72 2.15 -14.71
C LEU A 36 11.26 0.70 -14.62
N TYR A 37 11.12 0.16 -13.40
CA TYR A 37 10.56 -1.16 -13.17
C TYR A 37 9.13 -1.26 -13.72
N GLN A 38 8.26 -0.33 -13.33
CA GLN A 38 6.85 -0.29 -13.76
C GLN A 38 6.71 -0.09 -15.28
N ALA A 39 7.52 0.81 -15.86
CA ALA A 39 7.56 1.00 -17.30
C ALA A 39 8.07 -0.25 -18.03
N GLY A 40 9.07 -0.95 -17.48
CA GLY A 40 9.59 -2.19 -18.03
C GLY A 40 8.61 -3.36 -17.95
N GLU A 41 7.87 -3.49 -16.84
CA GLU A 41 6.77 -4.46 -16.75
C GLU A 41 5.66 -4.14 -17.75
N THR A 42 5.29 -2.87 -17.90
CA THR A 42 4.31 -2.45 -18.92
C THR A 42 4.82 -2.72 -20.34
N ALA A 43 6.13 -2.58 -20.56
CA ALA A 43 6.75 -2.87 -21.84
C ALA A 43 6.75 -4.37 -22.18
N PHE A 44 6.59 -5.27 -21.20
CA PHE A 44 6.60 -6.71 -21.45
C PHE A 44 5.40 -7.17 -22.29
N PRO A 45 4.13 -6.86 -21.96
CA PRO A 45 2.98 -7.12 -22.84
C PRO A 45 3.10 -6.46 -24.21
N ILE A 46 3.65 -5.24 -24.28
CA ILE A 46 3.85 -4.51 -25.54
C ILE A 46 4.85 -5.24 -26.43
N ALA A 47 6.00 -5.62 -25.86
CA ALA A 47 7.02 -6.39 -26.56
C ALA A 47 6.47 -7.74 -27.00
N LEU A 48 5.68 -8.41 -26.16
CA LEU A 48 5.04 -9.68 -26.52
C LEU A 48 4.12 -9.50 -27.75
N GLY A 49 3.30 -8.45 -27.77
CA GLY A 49 2.45 -8.13 -28.93
C GLY A 49 3.25 -7.90 -30.21
N LEU A 50 4.32 -7.10 -30.13
CA LEU A 50 5.21 -6.82 -31.26
C LEU A 50 5.95 -8.09 -31.75
N ILE A 51 6.40 -8.94 -30.83
CA ILE A 51 7.07 -10.21 -31.14
C ILE A 51 6.09 -11.13 -31.86
N VAL A 52 4.84 -11.24 -31.39
CA VAL A 52 3.81 -12.05 -32.05
C VAL A 52 3.55 -11.53 -33.48
N GLU A 53 3.37 -10.23 -33.64
CA GLU A 53 3.16 -9.60 -34.95
C GLU A 53 4.34 -9.87 -35.91
N HIS A 54 5.57 -9.68 -35.41
CA HIS A 54 6.78 -9.85 -36.20
C HIS A 54 7.05 -11.32 -36.55
N ALA A 55 6.83 -12.25 -35.62
CA ALA A 55 6.99 -13.68 -35.84
C ALA A 55 5.95 -14.24 -36.84
N LEU A 56 4.73 -13.69 -36.83
CA LEU A 56 3.69 -14.05 -37.81
C LEU A 56 4.04 -13.57 -39.22
N ARG A 57 4.63 -12.37 -39.35
CA ARG A 57 5.00 -11.79 -40.66
C ARG A 57 6.32 -12.32 -41.23
N HIS A 58 7.34 -12.49 -40.38
CA HIS A 58 8.69 -12.89 -40.79
C HIS A 58 9.09 -14.16 -40.06
N ARG A 59 8.81 -15.33 -40.65
CA ARG A 59 9.21 -16.66 -40.15
C ARG A 59 10.72 -16.91 -40.29
N SER A 60 11.55 -16.04 -39.71
CA SER A 60 13.00 -16.12 -39.78
C SER A 60 13.63 -16.39 -38.40
N PRO A 61 14.72 -17.17 -38.32
CA PRO A 61 15.42 -17.42 -37.06
C PRO A 61 16.08 -16.16 -36.48
N GLY A 62 16.46 -15.18 -37.32
CA GLY A 62 17.02 -13.90 -36.87
C GLY A 62 16.01 -13.03 -36.12
N ALA A 63 14.76 -13.00 -36.59
CA ALA A 63 13.65 -12.33 -35.91
C ALA A 63 13.37 -12.91 -34.51
N LEU A 64 13.47 -14.24 -34.37
CA LEU A 64 13.35 -14.93 -33.09
C LEU A 64 14.51 -14.58 -32.15
N GLY A 65 15.75 -14.56 -32.65
CA GLY A 65 16.93 -14.17 -31.88
C GLY A 65 16.82 -12.74 -31.34
N LEU A 66 16.40 -11.78 -32.18
CA LEU A 66 16.18 -10.39 -31.77
C LEU A 66 15.06 -10.27 -30.71
N SER A 67 13.99 -11.03 -30.88
CA SER A 67 12.85 -11.06 -29.93
C SER A 67 13.26 -11.57 -28.55
N ILE A 68 14.03 -12.67 -28.52
CA ILE A 68 14.57 -13.23 -27.27
C ILE A 68 15.55 -12.25 -26.61
N ALA A 69 16.42 -11.61 -27.39
CA ALA A 69 17.35 -10.61 -26.87
C ALA A 69 16.62 -9.40 -26.29
N ALA A 70 15.60 -8.88 -26.98
CA ALA A 70 14.77 -7.78 -26.49
C ALA A 70 14.06 -8.16 -25.18
N LEU A 71 13.48 -9.35 -25.10
CA LEU A 71 12.83 -9.85 -23.88
C LEU A 71 13.82 -10.00 -22.73
N ALA A 72 15.02 -10.55 -23.00
CA ALA A 72 16.08 -10.68 -22.01
C ALA A 72 16.53 -9.31 -21.47
N VAL A 73 16.63 -8.30 -22.33
CA VAL A 73 16.95 -6.92 -21.93
C VAL A 73 15.83 -6.34 -21.05
N ILE A 74 14.56 -6.52 -21.42
CA ILE A 74 13.41 -6.05 -20.62
C ILE A 74 13.43 -6.72 -19.24
N VAL A 75 13.49 -8.05 -19.18
CA VAL A 75 13.48 -8.81 -17.92
C VAL A 75 14.67 -8.44 -17.05
N THR A 76 15.87 -8.28 -17.63
CA THR A 76 17.06 -7.87 -16.90
C THR A 76 16.91 -6.45 -16.35
N THR A 77 16.40 -5.52 -17.16
CA THR A 77 16.17 -4.13 -16.75
C THR A 77 15.15 -4.05 -15.61
N VAL A 78 14.02 -4.75 -15.74
CA VAL A 78 12.97 -4.86 -14.71
C VAL A 78 13.57 -5.43 -13.42
N SER A 79 14.27 -6.56 -13.53
CA SER A 79 14.87 -7.25 -12.38
C SER A 79 15.88 -6.38 -11.64
N LEU A 80 16.78 -5.70 -12.36
CA LEU A 80 17.78 -4.82 -11.74
C LEU A 80 17.13 -3.57 -11.16
N SER A 81 16.18 -2.97 -11.87
CA SER A 81 15.44 -1.77 -11.43
C SER A 81 14.69 -2.04 -10.13
N TRP A 82 13.98 -3.18 -10.03
CA TRP A 82 13.36 -3.63 -8.79
C TRP A 82 14.40 -3.85 -7.68
N ARG A 83 15.46 -4.63 -7.95
CA ARG A 83 16.48 -4.97 -6.94
C ARG A 83 17.15 -3.76 -6.34
N TYR A 84 17.53 -2.78 -7.17
CA TYR A 84 18.20 -1.58 -6.71
C TYR A 84 17.21 -0.55 -6.16
N GLY A 85 16.02 -0.41 -6.77
CA GLY A 85 14.95 0.46 -6.29
C GLY A 85 14.51 0.09 -4.87
N MET A 86 14.12 -1.18 -4.66
CA MET A 86 13.73 -1.68 -3.35
C MET A 86 14.87 -1.54 -2.35
N ARG A 87 16.11 -1.85 -2.71
CA ARG A 87 17.24 -1.69 -1.78
C ARG A 87 17.45 -0.26 -1.33
N VAL A 88 17.35 0.72 -2.23
CA VAL A 88 17.52 2.14 -1.89
C VAL A 88 16.38 2.58 -0.97
N LEU A 89 15.14 2.22 -1.28
CA LEU A 89 13.96 2.57 -0.50
C LEU A 89 13.96 1.90 0.88
N GLN A 90 14.17 0.58 0.94
CA GLN A 90 14.24 -0.19 2.19
C GLN A 90 15.37 0.27 3.10
N LYS A 91 16.55 0.59 2.53
CA LYS A 91 17.65 1.18 3.30
C LYS A 91 17.27 2.55 3.88
N ALA A 92 16.59 3.40 3.11
CA ALA A 92 16.13 4.70 3.58
C ALA A 92 15.07 4.58 4.67
N ASN A 93 14.07 3.69 4.47
CA ASN A 93 13.01 3.39 5.42
C ASN A 93 13.60 2.92 6.76
N THR A 94 14.36 1.82 6.75
CA THR A 94 14.99 1.26 7.96
C THR A 94 15.93 2.26 8.67
N SER A 95 16.65 3.10 7.93
CA SER A 95 17.53 4.11 8.51
C SER A 95 16.75 5.26 9.16
N GLU A 96 15.61 5.68 8.61
CA GLU A 96 14.74 6.66 9.27
C GLU A 96 13.99 6.07 10.46
N ALA A 97 13.43 4.87 10.31
CA ALA A 97 12.79 4.16 11.40
C ALA A 97 13.76 4.06 12.58
N HIS A 98 14.99 3.56 12.37
CA HIS A 98 16.02 3.51 13.40
C HIS A 98 16.31 4.87 14.04
N ARG A 99 16.39 5.95 13.26
CA ARG A 99 16.60 7.31 13.78
C ARG A 99 15.45 7.79 14.67
N TRP A 100 14.21 7.48 14.32
CA TRP A 100 13.05 7.76 15.17
C TRP A 100 13.10 6.93 16.45
N ARG A 101 13.35 5.62 16.35
CA ARG A 101 13.50 4.73 17.52
C ARG A 101 14.54 5.24 18.51
N VAL A 102 15.74 5.58 18.04
CA VAL A 102 16.83 6.08 18.90
C VAL A 102 16.47 7.43 19.51
N ARG A 103 15.81 8.33 18.77
CA ARG A 103 15.40 9.65 19.31
C ARG A 103 14.35 9.50 20.41
N VAL A 104 13.34 8.66 20.20
CA VAL A 104 12.29 8.39 21.20
C VAL A 104 12.91 7.72 22.43
N ALA A 105 13.75 6.71 22.24
CA ALA A 105 14.45 6.04 23.33
C ALA A 105 15.33 7.00 24.13
N ALA A 106 16.08 7.88 23.44
CA ALA A 106 16.90 8.89 24.10
C ALA A 106 16.08 9.91 24.90
N CYS A 107 14.87 10.26 24.43
CA CYS A 107 13.93 11.09 25.20
C CYS A 107 13.36 10.36 26.42
N GLY A 108 12.98 9.08 26.27
CA GLY A 108 12.42 8.27 27.35
C GLY A 108 13.42 7.88 28.44
N LEU A 109 14.72 7.89 28.13
CA LEU A 109 15.81 7.59 29.07
C LEU A 109 16.37 8.83 29.78
N GLN A 110 15.81 10.02 29.57
CA GLN A 110 16.30 11.23 30.23
C GLN A 110 15.99 11.19 31.75
N PRO A 111 16.96 11.57 32.61
CA PRO A 111 16.77 11.52 34.06
C PRO A 111 15.79 12.57 34.60
N VAL A 112 15.43 13.58 33.80
CA VAL A 112 14.46 14.61 34.17
C VAL A 112 13.10 14.21 33.61
N ALA A 113 12.10 14.06 34.49
CA ALA A 113 10.72 13.88 34.08
C ALA A 113 10.29 15.05 33.18
N ARG A 114 10.02 14.76 31.91
CA ARG A 114 9.25 15.66 31.07
C ARG A 114 7.78 15.44 31.42
N ASP A 115 7.00 16.52 31.50
CA ASP A 115 5.53 16.49 31.60
C ASP A 115 4.91 15.94 30.31
N VAL A 116 5.14 14.67 30.05
CA VAL A 116 4.44 13.89 29.04
C VAL A 116 3.66 12.82 29.79
N ASP A 117 2.34 12.92 29.74
CA ASP A 117 1.38 11.96 30.32
C ASP A 117 1.35 10.66 29.49
N LEU A 118 2.52 10.04 29.29
CA LEU A 118 2.71 8.83 28.51
C LEU A 118 3.16 7.69 29.43
N LYS A 119 2.46 6.56 29.35
CA LYS A 119 2.82 5.34 30.11
C LYS A 119 4.09 4.72 29.52
N SER A 120 4.90 4.01 30.32
CA SER A 120 6.13 3.36 29.84
C SER A 120 5.90 2.42 28.65
N GLY A 121 4.77 1.70 28.61
CA GLY A 121 4.40 0.85 27.47
C GLY A 121 4.02 1.64 26.21
N GLU A 122 3.49 2.84 26.38
CA GLU A 122 3.17 3.74 25.26
C GLU A 122 4.43 4.29 24.62
N VAL A 123 5.41 4.68 25.43
CA VAL A 123 6.75 5.08 24.96
C VAL A 123 7.41 3.92 24.19
N LEU A 124 7.25 2.68 24.64
CA LEU A 124 7.76 1.50 23.93
C LEU A 124 7.10 1.33 22.56
N THR A 125 5.77 1.47 22.45
CA THR A 125 5.05 1.39 21.17
C THR A 125 5.47 2.51 20.22
N ILE A 126 5.65 3.74 20.73
CA ILE A 126 6.11 4.88 19.93
C ILE A 126 7.55 4.64 19.43
N ALA A 127 8.40 4.06 20.28
CA ALA A 127 9.77 3.73 19.92
C ALA A 127 9.91 2.51 19.00
N THR A 128 8.84 1.76 18.72
CA THR A 128 8.89 0.56 17.87
C THR A 128 7.96 0.70 16.65
N GLU A 129 6.68 0.46 16.84
CA GLU A 129 5.65 0.38 15.80
C GLU A 129 5.43 1.74 15.13
N ASP A 130 5.20 2.81 15.91
CA ASP A 130 4.91 4.13 15.33
C ASP A 130 6.14 4.68 14.57
N ALA A 131 7.35 4.36 15.03
CA ALA A 131 8.59 4.72 14.35
C ALA A 131 8.76 4.01 12.99
N ASP A 132 8.35 2.74 12.88
CA ASP A 132 8.32 2.01 11.60
C ASP A 132 7.23 2.56 10.67
N GLN A 133 6.00 2.63 11.17
CA GLN A 133 4.84 3.10 10.41
C GLN A 133 5.02 4.53 9.89
N THR A 134 5.71 5.40 10.64
CA THR A 134 6.06 6.76 10.20
C THR A 134 7.09 6.76 9.07
N ALA A 135 8.03 5.82 9.08
CA ALA A 135 9.09 5.72 8.08
C ALA A 135 8.60 5.07 6.77
N ASP A 136 7.58 4.22 6.82
CA ASP A 136 6.98 3.56 5.65
C ASP A 136 6.51 4.52 4.56
N ILE A 137 6.20 5.78 4.90
CA ILE A 137 5.84 6.81 3.92
C ILE A 137 6.93 7.01 2.84
N ILE A 138 8.19 6.72 3.17
CA ILE A 138 9.36 6.83 2.30
C ILE A 138 9.31 5.79 1.18
N GLU A 139 8.67 4.66 1.41
CA GLU A 139 8.48 3.59 0.43
C GLU A 139 7.15 3.74 -0.31
N VAL A 140 6.08 4.07 0.40
CA VAL A 140 4.72 4.21 -0.15
C VAL A 140 4.64 5.28 -1.25
N VAL A 141 5.25 6.46 -1.04
CA VAL A 141 5.17 7.56 -2.01
C VAL A 141 5.87 7.21 -3.34
N PRO A 142 7.10 6.68 -3.37
CA PRO A 142 7.73 6.24 -4.61
C PRO A 142 6.97 5.13 -5.34
N LEU A 143 6.43 4.14 -4.60
CA LEU A 143 5.62 3.07 -5.19
C LEU A 143 4.38 3.66 -5.88
N LEU A 144 3.68 4.58 -5.22
CA LEU A 144 2.51 5.25 -5.77
C LEU A 144 2.81 6.00 -7.07
N ILE A 145 3.87 6.81 -7.08
CA ILE A 145 4.28 7.56 -8.27
C ILE A 145 4.59 6.59 -9.41
N SER A 146 5.24 5.47 -9.10
CA SER A 146 5.59 4.44 -10.09
C SER A 146 4.36 3.72 -10.63
N SER A 147 3.38 3.41 -9.78
CA SER A 147 2.09 2.85 -10.20
C SER A 147 1.32 3.81 -11.12
N LEU A 148 1.40 5.12 -10.89
CA LEU A 148 0.83 6.12 -11.80
C LEU A 148 1.52 6.10 -13.16
N VAL A 149 2.85 5.98 -13.19
CA VAL A 149 3.61 5.82 -14.44
C VAL A 149 3.15 4.57 -15.18
N ALA A 150 2.98 3.43 -14.51
CA ALA A 150 2.47 2.20 -15.13
C ALA A 150 1.10 2.41 -15.81
N VAL A 151 0.13 2.98 -15.10
CA VAL A 151 -1.21 3.24 -15.66
C VAL A 151 -1.15 4.19 -16.84
N LEU A 152 -0.34 5.24 -16.77
CA LEU A 152 -0.16 6.20 -17.87
C LEU A 152 0.49 5.55 -19.09
N VAL A 153 1.55 4.78 -18.92
CA VAL A 153 2.23 4.06 -20.01
C VAL A 153 1.27 3.07 -20.66
N ALA A 154 0.51 2.31 -19.87
CA ALA A 154 -0.46 1.35 -20.37
C ALA A 154 -1.60 2.05 -21.15
N ALA A 155 -2.13 3.15 -20.62
CA ALA A 155 -3.17 3.94 -21.28
C ALA A 155 -2.69 4.54 -22.61
N VAL A 156 -1.45 5.06 -22.65
CA VAL A 156 -0.85 5.58 -23.89
C VAL A 156 -0.63 4.44 -24.89
N ALA A 157 -0.06 3.31 -24.47
CA ALA A 157 0.18 2.17 -25.36
C ALA A 157 -1.12 1.62 -25.97
N LEU A 158 -2.18 1.49 -25.16
CA LEU A 158 -3.50 1.09 -25.63
C LEU A 158 -4.13 2.14 -26.53
N GLY A 159 -4.01 3.43 -26.18
CA GLY A 159 -4.55 4.54 -26.96
C GLY A 159 -3.87 4.71 -28.32
N LEU A 160 -2.59 4.32 -28.44
CA LEU A 160 -1.86 4.28 -29.71
C LEU A 160 -2.37 3.15 -30.63
N ALA A 161 -2.83 2.03 -30.08
CA ALA A 161 -3.48 0.97 -30.85
C ALA A 161 -4.92 1.36 -31.24
N ASP A 162 -5.73 1.75 -30.26
CA ASP A 162 -7.05 2.35 -30.50
C ASP A 162 -7.43 3.29 -29.34
N LEU A 163 -7.86 4.51 -29.68
CA LEU A 163 -8.20 5.54 -28.70
C LEU A 163 -9.25 5.07 -27.68
N ARG A 164 -10.18 4.19 -28.07
CA ARG A 164 -11.23 3.66 -27.19
C ARG A 164 -10.64 2.79 -26.08
N LEU A 165 -9.59 2.03 -26.34
CA LEU A 165 -8.93 1.18 -25.33
C LEU A 165 -8.21 2.04 -24.28
N GLY A 166 -7.49 3.08 -24.73
CA GLY A 166 -6.83 4.03 -23.83
C GLY A 166 -7.83 4.77 -22.94
N LEU A 167 -8.92 5.28 -23.53
CA LEU A 167 -9.99 5.95 -22.79
C LEU A 167 -10.69 5.00 -21.80
N LEU A 168 -10.93 3.75 -22.20
CA LEU A 168 -11.53 2.73 -21.34
C LEU A 168 -10.69 2.47 -20.09
N VAL A 169 -9.37 2.37 -20.22
CA VAL A 169 -8.46 2.19 -19.08
C VAL A 169 -8.45 3.40 -18.16
N ILE A 170 -8.37 4.62 -18.70
CA ILE A 170 -8.37 5.84 -17.88
C ILE A 170 -9.72 6.00 -17.16
N ALA A 171 -10.83 5.88 -17.88
CA ALA A 171 -12.17 5.97 -17.31
C ALA A 171 -12.42 4.87 -16.28
N GLY A 172 -12.02 3.63 -16.58
CA GLY A 172 -12.09 2.51 -15.67
C GLY A 172 -11.27 2.74 -14.40
N THR A 173 -10.04 3.21 -14.54
CA THR A 173 -9.17 3.53 -13.39
C THR A 173 -9.83 4.60 -12.52
N VAL A 174 -10.27 5.72 -13.10
CA VAL A 174 -10.92 6.81 -12.35
C VAL A 174 -12.21 6.32 -11.66
N ALA A 175 -13.03 5.52 -12.34
CA ALA A 175 -14.25 4.95 -11.77
C ALA A 175 -13.95 4.02 -10.59
N ILE A 176 -12.98 3.11 -10.74
CA ILE A 176 -12.57 2.19 -9.67
C ILE A 176 -12.06 2.96 -8.46
N LEU A 177 -11.15 3.92 -8.66
CA LEU A 177 -10.62 4.74 -7.58
C LEU A 177 -11.72 5.54 -6.88
N SER A 178 -12.68 6.08 -7.64
CA SER A 178 -13.82 6.80 -7.09
C SER A 178 -14.69 5.89 -6.22
N ILE A 179 -15.07 4.71 -6.72
CA ILE A 179 -15.89 3.74 -5.97
C ILE A 179 -15.16 3.28 -4.70
N LEU A 180 -13.88 2.93 -4.82
CA LEU A 180 -13.08 2.45 -3.70
C LEU A 180 -12.79 3.55 -2.67
N SER A 181 -12.66 4.81 -3.09
CA SER A 181 -12.52 5.93 -2.14
C SER A 181 -13.77 6.10 -1.27
N VAL A 182 -14.97 6.00 -1.86
CA VAL A 182 -16.24 6.09 -1.13
C VAL A 182 -16.40 4.91 -0.18
N LEU A 183 -16.05 3.69 -0.63
CA LEU A 183 -16.14 2.49 0.19
C LEU A 183 -15.13 2.50 1.35
N SER A 184 -13.92 3.00 1.11
CA SER A 184 -12.86 3.14 2.12
C SER A 184 -13.27 4.06 3.28
N LYS A 185 -13.91 5.20 2.98
CA LYS A 185 -14.39 6.14 4.01
C LYS A 185 -15.34 5.47 5.00
N ARG A 186 -16.24 4.60 4.51
CA ARG A 186 -17.21 3.88 5.34
C ARG A 186 -16.58 2.80 6.24
N ILE A 187 -15.40 2.31 5.88
CA ILE A 187 -14.63 1.30 6.64
C ILE A 187 -13.86 1.93 7.79
N GLY A 188 -13.31 3.14 7.56
CA GLY A 188 -12.51 3.87 8.55
C GLY A 188 -13.25 4.04 9.89
N ASP A 189 -14.48 4.53 9.83
CA ASP A 189 -15.31 4.77 11.01
C ASP A 189 -15.60 3.48 11.79
N SER A 190 -15.86 2.37 11.08
CA SER A 190 -16.17 1.07 11.70
C SER A 190 -14.95 0.42 12.37
N THR A 191 -13.75 0.65 11.80
CA THR A 191 -12.49 0.10 12.32
C THR A 191 -12.09 0.76 13.64
N GLN A 192 -12.32 2.07 13.78
CA GLN A 192 -12.03 2.80 15.02
C GLN A 192 -12.88 2.29 16.18
N GLU A 193 -14.18 2.10 15.96
CA GLU A 193 -15.06 1.54 16.99
C GLU A 193 -14.67 0.11 17.39
N GLN A 194 -14.23 -0.72 16.43
CA GLN A 194 -13.75 -2.07 16.72
C GLN A 194 -12.52 -2.03 17.64
N GLN A 195 -11.54 -1.20 17.33
CA GLN A 195 -10.35 -1.04 18.15
C GLN A 195 -10.70 -0.60 19.57
N ALA A 196 -11.66 0.31 19.73
CA ALA A 196 -12.15 0.73 21.05
C ALA A 196 -12.81 -0.41 21.84
N ARG A 197 -13.57 -1.31 21.19
CA ARG A 197 -14.16 -2.48 21.87
C ARG A 197 -13.12 -3.55 22.23
N VAL A 198 -12.13 -3.77 21.37
CA VAL A 198 -11.00 -4.67 21.67
C VAL A 198 -10.18 -4.12 22.85
N ALA A 199 -9.90 -2.81 22.88
CA ALA A 199 -9.23 -2.15 23.99
C ALA A 199 -10.00 -2.28 25.30
N ARG A 200 -11.33 -2.11 25.28
CA ARG A 200 -12.19 -2.35 26.46
C ARG A 200 -12.15 -3.79 26.97
N ALA A 201 -12.14 -4.77 26.06
CA ALA A 201 -11.99 -6.17 26.44
C ALA A 201 -10.62 -6.43 27.10
N GLY A 202 -9.55 -5.87 26.54
CA GLY A 202 -8.20 -5.96 27.10
C GLY A 202 -8.09 -5.30 28.48
N ALA A 203 -8.65 -4.11 28.65
CA ALA A 203 -8.69 -3.42 29.95
C ALA A 203 -9.44 -4.25 31.01
N LYS A 204 -10.57 -4.86 30.64
CA LYS A 204 -11.33 -5.73 31.54
C LYS A 204 -10.51 -6.94 32.01
N VAL A 205 -9.68 -7.52 31.13
CA VAL A 205 -8.78 -8.63 31.52
C VAL A 205 -7.71 -8.15 32.49
N ALA A 206 -7.12 -6.98 32.26
CA ALA A 206 -6.12 -6.40 33.17
C ALA A 206 -6.70 -6.15 34.57
N ASP A 207 -7.92 -5.62 34.66
CA ASP A 207 -8.64 -5.44 35.93
C ASP A 207 -8.89 -6.77 36.65
N LEU A 208 -9.28 -7.81 35.91
CA LEU A 208 -9.54 -9.14 36.48
C LEU A 208 -8.27 -9.83 36.98
N ILE A 209 -7.14 -9.70 36.27
CA ILE A 209 -5.84 -10.24 36.71
C ILE A 209 -5.38 -9.53 37.98
N THR A 210 -5.52 -8.20 38.03
CA THR A 210 -5.14 -7.39 39.19
C THR A 210 -6.04 -7.67 40.40
N GLY A 211 -7.34 -7.88 40.17
CA GLY A 211 -8.35 -8.18 41.19
C GLY A 211 -8.52 -9.67 41.53
N LEU A 212 -7.71 -10.57 40.97
CA LEU A 212 -7.92 -12.02 41.04
C LEU A 212 -7.86 -12.57 42.48
N ARG A 213 -6.91 -12.09 43.30
CA ARG A 213 -6.79 -12.49 44.72
C ARG A 213 -8.02 -12.09 45.53
N PRO A 214 -8.47 -10.83 45.52
CA PRO A 214 -9.74 -10.44 46.15
C PRO A 214 -10.94 -11.24 45.62
N LEU A 215 -11.05 -11.44 44.31
CA LEU A 215 -12.15 -12.19 43.69
C LEU A 215 -12.25 -13.65 44.17
N HIS A 216 -11.11 -14.31 44.38
CA HIS A 216 -11.05 -15.64 44.99
C HIS A 216 -11.53 -15.65 46.45
N GLY A 217 -11.23 -14.61 47.22
CA GLY A 217 -11.67 -14.50 48.62
C GLY A 217 -13.19 -14.34 48.79
N PHE A 218 -13.86 -13.67 47.84
CA PHE A 218 -15.30 -13.43 47.88
C PHE A 218 -16.14 -14.41 47.03
N GLY A 219 -15.51 -15.36 46.32
CA GLY A 219 -16.22 -16.33 45.46
C GLY A 219 -16.83 -15.73 44.18
N GLY A 220 -16.38 -14.55 43.75
CA GLY A 220 -16.97 -13.78 42.63
C GLY A 220 -16.60 -14.25 41.22
N ASN A 221 -15.88 -15.37 41.09
CA ASN A 221 -15.28 -15.84 39.83
C ASN A 221 -16.29 -16.01 38.68
N HIS A 222 -17.48 -16.52 38.97
CA HIS A 222 -18.52 -16.68 37.94
C HIS A 222 -19.07 -15.33 37.45
N ALA A 223 -19.21 -14.33 38.32
CA ALA A 223 -19.64 -12.99 37.92
C ALA A 223 -18.56 -12.29 37.08
N ALA A 224 -17.30 -12.41 37.47
CA ALA A 224 -16.15 -11.92 36.71
C ALA A 224 -16.07 -12.55 35.31
N PHE A 225 -16.18 -13.88 35.22
CA PHE A 225 -16.17 -14.60 33.95
C PHE A 225 -17.33 -14.19 33.03
N ARG A 226 -18.55 -14.09 33.56
CA ARG A 226 -19.72 -13.62 32.77
C ARG A 226 -19.52 -12.21 32.23
N SER A 227 -19.01 -11.30 33.07
CA SER A 227 -18.74 -9.92 32.67
C SER A 227 -17.66 -9.84 31.57
N TYR A 228 -16.58 -10.62 31.69
CA TYR A 228 -15.58 -10.72 30.62
C TYR A 228 -16.16 -11.34 29.33
N ARG A 229 -16.90 -12.44 29.45
CA ARG A 229 -17.49 -13.14 28.31
C ARG A 229 -18.43 -12.23 27.51
N GLN A 230 -19.19 -11.36 28.18
CA GLN A 230 -20.03 -10.37 27.51
C GLN A 230 -19.21 -9.40 26.67
N VAL A 231 -18.23 -8.72 27.27
CA VAL A 231 -17.38 -7.73 26.58
C VAL A 231 -16.57 -8.39 25.46
N SER A 232 -16.05 -9.60 25.69
CA SER A 232 -15.33 -10.39 24.69
C SER A 232 -16.22 -10.78 23.51
N THR A 233 -17.47 -11.17 23.77
CA THR A 233 -18.44 -11.54 22.72
C THR A 233 -18.85 -10.32 21.89
N GLU A 234 -19.06 -9.16 22.52
CA GLU A 234 -19.33 -7.90 21.83
C GLU A 234 -18.16 -7.48 20.93
N ALA A 235 -16.92 -7.59 21.42
CA ALA A 235 -15.72 -7.32 20.64
C ALA A 235 -15.59 -8.30 19.46
N ARG A 236 -15.87 -9.60 19.68
CA ARG A 236 -15.88 -10.61 18.61
C ARG A 236 -16.91 -10.30 17.54
N HIS A 237 -18.14 -9.97 17.91
CA HIS A 237 -19.20 -9.64 16.94
C HIS A 237 -18.80 -8.45 16.07
N GLN A 238 -18.23 -7.40 16.68
CA GLN A 238 -17.78 -6.26 15.90
C GLN A 238 -16.57 -6.57 15.02
N ALA A 239 -15.60 -7.36 15.51
CA ALA A 239 -14.47 -7.80 14.72
C ALA A 239 -14.92 -8.60 13.48
N VAL A 240 -15.92 -9.49 13.63
CA VAL A 240 -16.53 -10.20 12.50
C VAL A 240 -17.23 -9.24 11.54
N THR A 241 -17.95 -8.25 12.04
CA THR A 241 -18.60 -7.23 11.18
C THR A 241 -17.57 -6.45 10.38
N VAL A 242 -16.50 -5.93 11.01
CA VAL A 242 -15.45 -5.21 10.28
C VAL A 242 -14.69 -6.11 9.32
N ALA A 243 -14.41 -7.36 9.70
CA ALA A 243 -13.80 -8.34 8.81
C ALA A 243 -14.67 -8.60 7.56
N LYS A 244 -16.00 -8.67 7.72
CA LYS A 244 -16.94 -8.79 6.58
C LYS A 244 -16.90 -7.56 5.68
N VAL A 245 -16.85 -6.34 6.24
CA VAL A 245 -16.77 -5.12 5.42
C VAL A 245 -15.43 -5.03 4.69
N ASN A 246 -14.31 -5.33 5.36
CA ASN A 246 -12.99 -5.41 4.72
C ASN A 246 -12.95 -6.48 3.63
N GLY A 247 -13.57 -7.65 3.87
CA GLY A 247 -13.71 -8.71 2.87
C GLY A 247 -14.55 -8.27 1.67
N ALA A 248 -15.66 -7.55 1.90
CA ALA A 248 -16.49 -6.99 0.84
C ALA A 248 -15.72 -5.93 0.03
N TYR A 249 -14.90 -5.10 0.67
CA TYR A 249 -14.03 -4.14 0.00
C TYR A 249 -13.00 -4.81 -0.88
N ALA A 250 -12.25 -5.77 -0.33
CA ALA A 250 -11.24 -6.51 -1.08
C ALA A 250 -11.88 -7.28 -2.25
N GLY A 251 -13.04 -7.89 -2.03
CA GLY A 251 -13.82 -8.57 -3.06
C GLY A 251 -14.32 -7.60 -4.14
N ALA A 252 -14.84 -6.44 -3.77
CA ALA A 252 -15.28 -5.40 -4.70
C ALA A 252 -14.12 -4.85 -5.53
N ALA A 253 -12.97 -4.57 -4.91
CA ALA A 253 -11.76 -4.13 -5.61
C ALA A 253 -11.29 -5.18 -6.62
N LEU A 254 -11.22 -6.45 -6.21
CA LEU A 254 -10.84 -7.55 -7.10
C LEU A 254 -11.83 -7.71 -8.26
N ALA A 255 -13.15 -7.67 -7.98
CA ALA A 255 -14.19 -7.78 -9.00
C ALA A 255 -14.15 -6.61 -9.98
N LEU A 256 -14.02 -5.37 -9.50
CA LEU A 256 -13.92 -4.18 -10.34
C LEU A 256 -12.69 -4.22 -11.26
N ASN A 257 -11.54 -4.62 -10.72
CA ASN A 257 -10.31 -4.80 -11.50
C ASN A 257 -10.47 -5.89 -12.58
N ALA A 258 -11.06 -7.03 -12.21
CA ALA A 258 -11.35 -8.12 -13.15
C ALA A 258 -12.36 -7.70 -14.23
N LEU A 259 -13.38 -6.91 -13.87
CA LEU A 259 -14.37 -6.36 -14.81
C LEU A 259 -13.71 -5.40 -15.80
N LEU A 260 -12.81 -4.51 -15.33
CA LEU A 260 -12.05 -3.65 -16.23
C LEU A 260 -11.18 -4.47 -17.18
N ALA A 261 -10.44 -5.45 -16.65
CA ALA A 261 -9.60 -6.30 -17.48
C ALA A 261 -10.41 -7.08 -18.54
N ALA A 262 -11.58 -7.59 -18.15
CA ALA A 262 -12.52 -8.25 -19.05
C ALA A 262 -13.09 -7.29 -20.10
N ALA A 263 -13.49 -6.07 -19.70
CA ALA A 263 -14.01 -5.07 -20.62
C ALA A 263 -12.97 -4.65 -21.67
N VAL A 264 -11.71 -4.44 -21.26
CA VAL A 264 -10.59 -4.13 -22.17
C VAL A 264 -10.36 -5.31 -23.12
N THR A 265 -10.32 -6.53 -22.60
CA THR A 265 -10.11 -7.76 -23.40
C THR A 265 -11.22 -7.97 -24.43
N LEU A 266 -12.49 -7.82 -24.02
CA LEU A 266 -13.64 -7.97 -24.92
C LEU A 266 -13.67 -6.87 -25.98
N THR A 267 -13.37 -5.63 -25.60
CA THR A 267 -13.31 -4.50 -26.54
C THR A 267 -12.18 -4.68 -27.55
N ALA A 268 -11.00 -5.10 -27.09
CA ALA A 268 -9.87 -5.41 -27.96
C ALA A 268 -10.20 -6.58 -28.90
N GLY A 269 -10.83 -7.64 -28.39
CA GLY A 269 -11.26 -8.78 -29.22
C GLY A 269 -12.26 -8.37 -30.31
N TRP A 270 -13.20 -7.49 -29.98
CA TRP A 270 -14.15 -6.95 -30.96
C TRP A 270 -13.46 -6.06 -32.01
N LEU A 271 -12.56 -5.18 -31.59
CA LEU A 271 -11.77 -4.33 -32.51
C LEU A 271 -10.87 -5.16 -33.44
N ALA A 272 -10.31 -6.27 -32.94
CA ALA A 272 -9.52 -7.21 -33.74
C ALA A 272 -10.40 -7.94 -34.76
N PHE A 273 -11.62 -8.33 -34.37
CA PHE A 273 -12.60 -8.95 -35.27
C PHE A 273 -13.03 -8.00 -36.40
N GLU A 274 -13.19 -6.71 -36.09
CA GLU A 274 -13.45 -5.67 -37.10
C GLU A 274 -12.23 -5.31 -37.96
N GLY A 275 -11.05 -5.89 -37.67
CA GLY A 275 -9.80 -5.60 -38.37
C GLY A 275 -9.22 -4.22 -38.10
N ARG A 276 -9.64 -3.54 -37.03
CA ARG A 276 -9.10 -2.21 -36.65
C ARG A 276 -7.76 -2.31 -35.92
N ILE A 277 -7.53 -3.40 -35.20
CA ILE A 277 -6.27 -3.68 -34.51
C ILE A 277 -5.69 -5.02 -34.97
N THR A 278 -4.38 -5.18 -34.86
CA THR A 278 -3.69 -6.42 -35.23
C THR A 278 -3.76 -7.49 -34.14
N ILE A 279 -3.34 -8.71 -34.45
CA ILE A 279 -3.26 -9.80 -33.46
C ILE A 279 -2.22 -9.46 -32.38
N GLY A 280 -1.09 -8.83 -32.76
CA GLY A 280 -0.11 -8.35 -31.80
C GLY A 280 -0.68 -7.32 -30.83
N GLU A 281 -1.47 -6.36 -31.34
CA GLU A 281 -2.14 -5.35 -30.50
C GLU A 281 -3.20 -5.95 -29.58
N LEU A 282 -3.92 -6.99 -30.02
CA LEU A 282 -4.82 -7.75 -29.17
C LEU A 282 -4.07 -8.42 -28.01
N VAL A 283 -2.96 -9.12 -28.29
CA VAL A 283 -2.14 -9.78 -27.26
C VAL A 283 -1.59 -8.76 -26.25
N MET A 284 -1.09 -7.63 -26.76
CA MET A 284 -0.66 -6.51 -25.93
C MET A 284 -1.81 -6.01 -25.05
N ALA A 285 -2.99 -5.80 -25.62
CA ALA A 285 -4.12 -5.24 -24.89
C ALA A 285 -4.58 -6.14 -23.74
N VAL A 286 -4.64 -7.46 -23.98
CA VAL A 286 -4.98 -8.44 -22.95
C VAL A 286 -3.92 -8.49 -21.84
N GLY A 287 -2.63 -8.47 -22.20
CA GLY A 287 -1.56 -8.45 -21.21
C GLY A 287 -1.55 -7.17 -20.36
N LEU A 288 -1.75 -6.00 -20.98
CA LEU A 288 -1.87 -4.73 -20.26
C LEU A 288 -3.10 -4.70 -19.35
N ALA A 289 -4.23 -5.24 -19.81
CA ALA A 289 -5.46 -5.35 -19.02
C ALA A 289 -5.25 -6.14 -17.71
N GLN A 290 -4.47 -7.23 -17.76
CA GLN A 290 -4.11 -8.01 -16.57
C GLN A 290 -3.11 -7.28 -15.67
N PHE A 291 -2.12 -6.61 -16.26
CA PHE A 291 -1.08 -5.88 -15.53
C PHE A 291 -1.64 -4.71 -14.70
N ILE A 292 -2.59 -3.95 -15.23
CA ILE A 292 -3.17 -2.76 -14.58
C ILE A 292 -3.84 -3.07 -13.21
N ILE A 293 -4.23 -4.33 -12.97
CA ILE A 293 -4.86 -4.78 -11.73
C ILE A 293 -3.99 -4.48 -10.50
N GLU A 294 -2.67 -4.69 -10.60
CA GLU A 294 -1.74 -4.53 -9.48
C GLU A 294 -1.53 -3.06 -9.08
N PRO A 295 -1.22 -2.13 -10.01
CA PRO A 295 -1.21 -0.69 -9.73
C PRO A 295 -2.51 -0.18 -9.10
N LEU A 296 -3.67 -0.62 -9.61
CA LEU A 296 -4.98 -0.24 -9.06
C LEU A 296 -5.17 -0.70 -7.61
N LYS A 297 -4.69 -1.89 -7.28
CA LYS A 297 -4.70 -2.39 -5.90
C LYS A 297 -3.86 -1.50 -4.98
N LEU A 298 -2.66 -1.11 -5.42
CA LEU A 298 -1.78 -0.21 -4.66
C LEU A 298 -2.43 1.16 -4.40
N PHE A 299 -3.09 1.74 -5.41
CA PHE A 299 -3.84 2.99 -5.23
C PHE A 299 -4.97 2.87 -4.20
N SER A 300 -5.61 1.71 -4.14
CA SER A 300 -6.73 1.45 -3.23
C SER A 300 -6.28 1.32 -1.78
N GLU A 301 -5.10 0.74 -1.56
CA GLU A 301 -4.51 0.58 -0.22
C GLU A 301 -3.76 1.84 0.25
N MET A 302 -3.39 2.75 -0.66
CA MET A 302 -2.60 3.95 -0.36
C MET A 302 -3.19 4.84 0.75
N PRO A 303 -4.49 5.21 0.77
CA PRO A 303 -5.02 6.07 1.82
C PRO A 303 -4.82 5.47 3.21
N LYS A 304 -4.93 4.14 3.34
CA LYS A 304 -4.70 3.44 4.60
C LYS A 304 -3.27 3.63 5.09
N TYR A 305 -2.27 3.41 4.23
CA TYR A 305 -0.87 3.57 4.61
C TYR A 305 -0.52 5.02 4.98
N VAL A 306 -1.03 6.00 4.23
CA VAL A 306 -0.81 7.43 4.54
C VAL A 306 -1.46 7.83 5.87
N MET A 307 -2.68 7.35 6.15
CA MET A 307 -3.35 7.61 7.43
C MET A 307 -2.60 6.98 8.62
N ILE A 308 -2.14 5.73 8.47
CA ILE A 308 -1.36 5.02 9.50
C ILE A 308 -0.06 5.77 9.79
N ALA A 309 0.69 6.15 8.75
CA ALA A 309 1.93 6.91 8.90
C ALA A 309 1.69 8.28 9.56
N ARG A 310 0.59 8.96 9.23
CA ARG A 310 0.23 10.26 9.84
C ARG A 310 -0.15 10.12 11.31
N ALA A 311 -0.98 9.15 11.65
CA ALA A 311 -1.39 8.91 13.04
C ALA A 311 -0.19 8.52 13.92
N SER A 312 0.70 7.70 13.39
CA SER A 312 1.96 7.32 14.06
C SER A 312 2.88 8.52 14.27
N ALA A 313 3.02 9.36 13.23
CA ALA A 313 3.83 10.57 13.29
C ALA A 313 3.28 11.60 14.30
N GLU A 314 1.97 11.61 14.56
CA GLU A 314 1.35 12.51 15.53
C GLU A 314 1.62 12.11 16.99
N ARG A 315 2.00 10.84 17.21
CA ARG A 315 2.38 10.31 18.53
C ARG A 315 3.88 10.44 18.84
N LEU A 316 4.71 10.78 17.84
CA LEU A 316 6.18 10.91 17.90
C LEU A 316 6.63 12.30 18.39
#